data_AF-A0A5B7BDN9-F1
#
_entry.id   AF-A0A5B7BDN9-F1
#
_cell.length_a   1.000
_cell.length_b   1.000
_cell.length_c   1.000
_cell.angle_alpha   90.00
_cell.angle_beta   90.00
_cell.angle_gamma   90.00
#
_symmetry.space_group_name_H-M   'P 1'
#
loop_
_entity.id
_entity.type
_entity.pdbx_description
1 polymer ?
#
loop_
_entity_poly.entity_id
_entity_poly.type
_entity_poly.pdbx_seq_one_letter_code
_entity_poly.pdbx_strand_id
1 'polypeptide(L)'
;MSSLSSEFSGIICINFILFLCFSGNVVTVGTTAFDFASLTLTSLKLLGDAHLNNGSVRLTRDLAVPNSGAGRVLYSNPVSFRQPGGQTLASFSTFFSFSVTNLNPSSIGGGLAFVISPDDEFVGDAGAYLGLMEPSGTTPIGIVAVEFDTLMDVEFNDINGNHVGLDL
;
A
#
# COMPACT_ATOMS: atom_id res chain seq x y z
N MET A 1 -6.64 93.74 18.92
CA MET A 1 -7.77 92.79 19.04
C MET A 1 -7.59 91.78 17.92
N SER A 2 -6.91 90.66 18.21
CA SER A 2 -7.47 89.29 18.34
C SER A 2 -7.87 88.72 16.96
N SER A 3 -7.46 87.54 16.51
CA SER A 3 -6.95 86.35 17.21
C SER A 3 -6.60 85.25 16.19
N LEU A 4 -5.58 84.45 16.56
CA LEU A 4 -5.42 82.99 16.45
C LEU A 4 -5.59 82.25 15.09
N SER A 5 -4.42 81.76 14.63
CA SER A 5 -4.04 80.36 14.37
C SER A 5 -5.09 79.33 13.95
N SER A 6 -4.79 78.60 12.86
CA SER A 6 -4.73 77.13 12.93
C SER A 6 -3.80 76.61 11.83
N GLU A 7 -2.71 75.92 12.24
CA GLU A 7 -1.98 75.04 11.35
C GLU A 7 -2.64 73.66 11.42
N PHE A 8 -3.12 73.15 10.29
CA PHE A 8 -3.59 71.78 10.17
C PHE A 8 -2.39 70.84 10.07
N SER A 9 -1.91 70.34 11.21
CA SER A 9 -1.04 69.16 11.25
C SER A 9 -1.91 67.91 11.13
N GLY A 10 -2.12 67.46 9.89
CA GLY A 10 -2.78 66.20 9.61
C GLY A 10 -1.82 65.04 9.89
N ILE A 11 -2.10 64.29 10.95
CA ILE A 11 -1.42 63.01 11.23
C ILE A 11 -1.80 62.04 10.12
N ILE A 12 -0.86 61.73 9.22
CA ILE A 12 -1.01 60.65 8.23
C ILE A 12 -0.84 59.34 9.00
N CYS A 13 -1.95 58.72 9.39
CA CYS A 13 -1.96 57.34 9.86
C CYS A 13 -1.70 56.42 8.66
N ILE A 14 -0.43 56.13 8.38
CA ILE A 14 -0.04 55.05 7.47
C ILE A 14 -0.47 53.74 8.16
N ASN A 15 -1.59 53.16 7.71
CA ASN A 15 -1.96 51.80 8.06
C ASN A 15 -0.91 50.87 7.43
N PHE A 16 0.12 50.51 8.20
CA PHE A 16 0.98 49.38 7.88
C PHE A 16 0.14 48.12 8.03
N ILE A 17 -0.54 47.70 6.96
CA ILE A 17 -1.08 46.35 6.86
C ILE A 17 0.14 45.45 6.71
N LEU A 18 0.61 44.90 7.83
CA LEU A 18 1.59 43.82 7.84
C LEU A 18 0.94 42.61 7.19
N PHE A 19 1.13 42.46 5.87
CA PHE A 19 0.81 41.24 5.16
C PHE A 19 1.83 40.19 5.62
N LEU A 20 1.53 39.49 6.71
CA LEU A 20 2.21 38.27 7.08
C LEU A 20 1.88 37.24 6.00
N CYS A 21 2.68 37.22 4.93
CA CYS A 21 2.77 36.08 4.04
C CYS A 21 3.30 34.91 4.87
N PHE A 22 2.41 34.17 5.53
CA PHE A 22 2.74 32.82 5.96
C PHE A 22 2.94 32.01 4.69
N SER A 23 4.19 31.93 4.22
CA SER A 23 4.65 30.82 3.39
C SER A 23 4.71 29.57 4.27
N GLY A 24 3.56 29.15 4.79
CA GLY A 24 3.41 27.80 5.29
C GLY A 24 3.53 26.91 4.07
N ASN A 25 4.46 25.94 4.11
CA ASN A 25 4.38 24.82 3.20
C ASN A 25 3.00 24.19 3.43
N VAL A 26 2.07 24.42 2.51
CA VAL A 26 0.81 23.67 2.50
C VAL A 26 1.22 22.25 2.16
N VAL A 27 1.31 21.39 3.17
CA VAL A 27 1.49 19.96 2.97
C VAL A 27 0.17 19.46 2.41
N THR A 28 0.09 19.37 1.09
CA THR A 28 -1.04 18.70 0.43
C THR A 28 -0.94 17.22 0.78
N VAL A 29 -1.76 16.79 1.73
CA VAL A 29 -1.96 15.36 2.03
C VAL A 29 -2.81 14.81 0.90
N GLY A 30 -2.17 14.17 -0.08
CA GLY A 30 -2.88 13.44 -1.12
C GLY A 30 -3.56 12.21 -0.50
N THR A 31 -4.83 11.99 -0.81
CA THR A 31 -5.54 10.75 -0.47
C THR A 31 -5.61 9.88 -1.71
N THR A 32 -5.07 8.66 -1.63
CA THR A 32 -5.32 7.63 -2.64
C THR A 32 -6.46 6.75 -2.13
N ALA A 33 -7.55 6.70 -2.88
CA ALA A 33 -8.67 5.82 -2.62
C ALA A 33 -9.08 5.14 -3.91
N PHE A 34 -9.37 3.85 -3.84
CA PHE A 34 -9.94 3.08 -4.93
C PHE A 34 -10.87 2.02 -4.36
N ASP A 35 -11.99 1.82 -5.05
CA ASP A 35 -12.95 0.76 -4.79
C ASP A 35 -13.23 0.08 -6.13
N PHE A 36 -12.72 -1.14 -6.28
CA PHE A 36 -12.83 -1.87 -7.54
C PHE A 36 -14.11 -2.69 -7.56
N ALA A 37 -15.18 -2.10 -8.07
CA ALA A 37 -16.35 -2.87 -8.49
C ALA A 37 -16.01 -3.85 -9.64
N SER A 38 -14.94 -3.56 -10.40
CA SER A 38 -14.38 -4.43 -11.46
C SER A 38 -12.86 -4.35 -11.46
N LEU A 39 -12.18 -5.50 -11.51
CA LEU A 39 -10.72 -5.62 -11.53
C LEU A 39 -10.23 -5.58 -12.99
N THR A 40 -9.43 -4.58 -13.35
CA THR A 40 -8.95 -4.39 -14.74
C THR A 40 -7.42 -4.28 -14.81
N LEU A 41 -6.84 -4.60 -15.97
CA LEU A 41 -5.39 -4.50 -16.20
C LEU A 41 -4.87 -3.06 -16.25
N THR A 42 -5.75 -2.06 -16.38
CA THR A 42 -5.36 -0.65 -16.28
C THR A 42 -5.11 -0.22 -14.83
N SER A 43 -5.77 -0.88 -13.88
CA SER A 43 -5.66 -0.58 -12.45
C SER A 43 -4.69 -1.51 -11.71
N LEU A 44 -4.38 -2.67 -12.28
CA LEU A 44 -3.63 -3.72 -11.62
C LEU A 44 -2.42 -4.15 -12.44
N LYS A 45 -1.30 -4.37 -11.78
CA LYS A 45 -0.12 -5.05 -12.29
C LYS A 45 -0.14 -6.49 -11.80
N LEU A 46 -0.08 -7.45 -12.72
CA LEU A 46 -0.11 -8.88 -12.41
C LEU A 46 1.28 -9.46 -12.72
N LEU A 47 1.82 -10.22 -11.78
CA LEU A 47 3.16 -10.81 -11.85
C LEU A 47 3.10 -12.30 -11.55
N GLY A 48 4.07 -13.05 -12.07
CA GLY A 48 4.16 -14.49 -11.87
C GLY A 48 2.94 -15.22 -12.42
N ASP A 49 2.33 -16.07 -11.60
CA ASP A 49 1.16 -16.86 -11.96
C ASP A 49 -0.18 -16.10 -11.92
N ALA A 50 -0.14 -14.83 -11.50
CA ALA A 50 -1.36 -14.05 -11.31
C ALA A 50 -2.04 -13.75 -12.66
N HIS A 51 -3.35 -13.94 -12.73
CA HIS A 51 -4.15 -13.68 -13.92
C HIS A 51 -5.60 -13.28 -13.58
N LEU A 52 -6.31 -12.69 -14.54
CA LEU A 52 -7.74 -12.41 -14.42
C LEU A 52 -8.56 -13.60 -14.93
N ASN A 53 -9.61 -13.94 -14.19
CA ASN A 53 -10.57 -14.96 -14.58
C ASN A 53 -11.98 -14.49 -14.18
N ASN A 54 -12.85 -14.27 -15.18
CA ASN A 54 -14.26 -13.89 -14.99
C ASN A 54 -14.49 -12.74 -13.99
N GLY A 55 -13.66 -11.69 -14.05
CA GLY A 55 -13.78 -10.52 -13.18
C GLY A 55 -13.18 -10.69 -11.78
N SER A 56 -12.57 -11.84 -11.48
CA SER A 56 -11.78 -12.09 -10.27
C SER A 56 -10.29 -12.17 -10.59
N VAL A 57 -9.46 -11.84 -9.61
CA VAL A 57 -8.01 -12.10 -9.65
C VAL A 57 -7.76 -13.52 -9.14
N ARG A 58 -6.93 -14.26 -9.87
CA ARG A 58 -6.32 -15.52 -9.44
C ARG A 58 -4.85 -15.24 -9.14
N LEU A 59 -4.39 -15.57 -7.94
CA LEU A 59 -2.98 -15.41 -7.54
C LEU A 59 -2.10 -16.58 -8.03
N THR A 60 -2.69 -17.77 -8.17
CA THR A 60 -2.02 -18.99 -8.59
C THR A 60 -2.74 -19.62 -9.78
N ARG A 61 -2.08 -20.57 -10.46
CA ARG A 61 -2.65 -21.24 -11.65
C ARG A 61 -3.81 -22.16 -11.28
N ASP A 62 -4.87 -22.14 -12.10
CA ASP A 62 -6.03 -23.03 -11.98
C ASP A 62 -5.71 -24.44 -12.55
N LEU A 63 -4.89 -25.23 -11.85
CA LEU A 63 -4.46 -26.57 -12.29
C LEU A 63 -5.02 -27.68 -11.40
N ALA A 64 -5.45 -28.78 -12.03
CA ALA A 64 -5.88 -30.01 -11.33
C ALA A 64 -4.70 -30.93 -10.94
N VAL A 65 -3.48 -30.61 -11.37
CA VAL A 65 -2.25 -31.33 -11.03
C VAL A 65 -1.47 -30.56 -9.95
N PRO A 66 -0.64 -31.24 -9.15
CA PRO A 66 0.21 -30.56 -8.18
C PRO A 66 1.09 -29.51 -8.85
N ASN A 67 1.12 -28.31 -8.29
CA ASN A 67 1.94 -27.19 -8.76
C ASN A 67 2.32 -26.33 -7.55
N SER A 68 3.59 -25.93 -7.50
CA SER A 68 4.07 -24.89 -6.59
C SER A 68 4.31 -23.63 -7.42
N GLY A 69 3.57 -22.57 -7.14
CA GLY A 69 3.66 -21.32 -7.88
C GLY A 69 3.33 -20.13 -7.01
N ALA A 70 3.86 -18.98 -7.39
CA ALA A 70 3.61 -17.69 -6.76
C ALA A 70 3.14 -16.69 -7.81
N GLY A 71 2.22 -15.85 -7.41
CA GLY A 71 1.77 -14.73 -8.21
C GLY A 71 1.39 -13.57 -7.32
N ARG A 72 1.56 -12.37 -7.87
CA ARG A 72 1.39 -11.12 -7.14
C ARG A 72 0.53 -10.18 -7.95
N VAL A 73 -0.36 -9.46 -7.26
CA VAL A 73 -1.12 -8.38 -7.86
C VAL A 73 -0.91 -7.11 -7.07
N LEU A 74 -0.50 -6.06 -7.78
CA LEU A 74 -0.23 -4.75 -7.23
C LEU A 74 -1.15 -3.72 -7.86
N TYR A 75 -1.50 -2.68 -7.11
CA TYR A 75 -2.16 -1.51 -7.68
C TYR A 75 -1.16 -0.77 -8.59
N SER A 76 -1.56 -0.47 -9.83
CA SER A 76 -0.64 0.06 -10.86
C SER A 76 -0.12 1.46 -10.56
N ASN A 77 -0.78 2.22 -9.68
CA ASN A 77 -0.33 3.56 -9.28
C ASN A 77 0.28 3.49 -7.87
N PRO A 78 1.60 3.68 -7.71
CA PRO A 78 2.26 3.61 -6.40
C PRO A 78 1.62 4.54 -5.37
N VAL A 79 1.48 4.06 -4.13
CA VAL A 79 0.92 4.82 -3.01
C VAL A 79 2.06 5.38 -2.16
N SER A 80 2.10 6.70 -1.99
CA SER A 80 3.13 7.35 -1.16
C SER A 80 2.78 7.25 0.33
N PHE A 81 3.45 6.35 1.05
CA PHE A 81 3.31 6.22 2.51
C PHE A 81 4.10 7.26 3.32
N ARG A 82 5.11 7.88 2.70
CA ARG A 82 5.94 8.95 3.29
C ARG A 82 6.23 10.01 2.24
N GLN A 83 6.11 11.28 2.62
CA GLN A 83 6.54 12.38 1.75
C GLN A 83 8.03 12.70 1.99
N PRO A 84 8.83 12.92 0.92
CA PRO A 84 10.21 13.36 1.06
C PRO A 84 10.32 14.64 1.90
N GLY A 85 11.10 14.59 2.99
CA GLY A 85 11.31 15.73 3.90
C GLY A 85 10.16 16.01 4.88
N GLY A 86 9.06 15.26 4.83
CA GLY A 86 7.96 15.34 5.79
C GLY A 86 8.09 14.33 6.94
N GLN A 87 7.65 14.71 8.14
CA GLN A 87 7.53 13.79 9.28
C GLN A 87 6.18 13.04 9.31
N THR A 88 5.26 13.39 8.41
CA THR A 88 3.90 12.83 8.38
C THR A 88 3.89 11.47 7.70
N LEU A 89 3.40 10.46 8.42
CA LEU A 89 3.14 9.11 7.90
C LEU A 89 1.71 9.01 7.36
N ALA A 90 1.51 8.26 6.29
CA ALA A 90 0.18 7.92 5.82
C ALA A 90 -0.50 6.93 6.79
N SER A 91 -1.79 7.13 7.02
CA SER A 91 -2.69 6.10 7.56
C SER A 91 -3.42 5.45 6.40
N PHE A 92 -3.69 4.14 6.50
CA PHE A 92 -4.40 3.41 5.46
C PHE A 92 -5.46 2.49 6.05
N SER A 93 -6.44 2.14 5.21
CA SER A 93 -7.41 1.09 5.47
C SER A 93 -7.64 0.35 4.16
N THR A 94 -7.84 -0.96 4.24
CA THR A 94 -8.12 -1.82 3.09
C THR A 94 -9.20 -2.81 3.47
N PHE A 95 -10.02 -3.19 2.50
CA PHE A 95 -11.00 -4.25 2.62
C PHE A 95 -11.03 -5.03 1.32
N PHE A 96 -10.99 -6.36 1.45
CA PHE A 96 -11.07 -7.26 0.31
C PHE A 96 -11.74 -8.57 0.74
N SER A 97 -12.32 -9.25 -0.23
CA SER A 97 -12.85 -10.61 -0.08
C SER A 97 -12.03 -11.57 -0.90
N PHE A 98 -11.75 -12.75 -0.36
CA PHE A 98 -11.04 -13.80 -1.08
C PHE A 98 -11.67 -15.17 -0.79
N SER A 99 -11.33 -16.14 -1.63
CA SER A 99 -11.67 -17.54 -1.43
C SER A 99 -10.44 -18.40 -1.76
N VAL A 100 -10.08 -19.31 -0.86
CA VAL A 100 -9.06 -20.34 -1.10
C VAL A 100 -9.79 -21.64 -1.43
N THR A 101 -9.42 -22.27 -2.53
CA THR A 101 -10.06 -23.52 -2.98
C THR A 101 -9.02 -24.43 -3.60
N ASN A 102 -8.99 -25.68 -3.16
CA ASN A 102 -8.10 -26.70 -3.70
C ASN A 102 -8.76 -27.39 -4.90
N LEU A 103 -8.25 -27.14 -6.10
CA LEU A 103 -8.67 -27.85 -7.31
C LEU A 103 -8.21 -29.30 -7.33
N ASN A 104 -7.07 -29.57 -6.69
CA ASN A 104 -6.57 -30.92 -6.41
C ASN A 104 -6.67 -31.17 -4.89
N PRO A 105 -7.39 -32.20 -4.42
CA PRO A 105 -7.52 -32.51 -2.99
C PRO A 105 -6.19 -32.82 -2.28
N SER A 106 -5.15 -33.17 -3.03
CA SER A 106 -3.79 -33.40 -2.52
C SER A 106 -2.94 -32.13 -2.47
N SER A 107 -3.41 -31.01 -3.01
CA SER A 107 -2.75 -29.71 -2.82
C SER A 107 -2.93 -29.21 -1.40
N ILE A 108 -1.86 -28.66 -0.85
CA ILE A 108 -1.79 -28.07 0.49
C ILE A 108 -1.15 -26.69 0.35
N GLY A 109 -1.61 -25.71 1.13
CA GLY A 109 -0.93 -24.42 1.29
C GLY A 109 -0.58 -23.65 0.00
N GLY A 110 0.25 -22.61 0.07
CA GLY A 110 0.79 -21.98 1.30
C GLY A 110 -0.21 -21.01 1.93
N GLY A 111 -0.79 -20.12 1.14
CA GLY A 111 -1.72 -19.11 1.63
C GLY A 111 -1.77 -17.91 0.68
N LEU A 112 -2.08 -16.74 1.23
CA LEU A 112 -1.97 -15.46 0.54
C LEU A 112 -1.63 -14.36 1.53
N ALA A 113 -1.13 -13.23 1.04
CA ALA A 113 -0.90 -12.05 1.86
C ALA A 113 -1.36 -10.76 1.18
N PHE A 114 -1.86 -9.82 1.97
CA PHE A 114 -1.92 -8.41 1.57
C PHE A 114 -0.54 -7.80 1.77
N VAL A 115 0.00 -7.12 0.76
CA VAL A 115 1.37 -6.59 0.80
C VAL A 115 1.42 -5.08 0.56
N ILE A 116 2.29 -4.42 1.31
CA ILE A 116 2.85 -3.11 0.97
C ILE A 116 4.30 -3.37 0.61
N SER A 117 4.68 -3.09 -0.64
CA SER A 117 6.03 -3.37 -1.14
C SER A 117 6.62 -2.14 -1.82
N PRO A 118 7.91 -1.84 -1.58
CA PRO A 118 8.62 -0.78 -2.30
C PRO A 118 9.06 -1.21 -3.70
N ASP A 119 8.97 -2.51 -4.00
CA ASP A 119 9.30 -3.11 -5.29
C ASP A 119 8.02 -3.59 -5.98
N ASP A 120 7.93 -3.40 -7.29
CA ASP A 120 6.77 -3.76 -8.08
C ASP A 120 7.04 -4.82 -9.16
N GLU A 121 8.18 -5.50 -9.12
CA GLU A 121 8.58 -6.54 -10.08
C GLU A 121 8.84 -7.90 -9.42
N PHE A 122 9.09 -7.91 -8.12
CA PHE A 122 9.40 -9.10 -7.34
C PHE A 122 8.17 -9.97 -7.08
N VAL A 123 8.29 -11.26 -7.37
CA VAL A 123 7.22 -12.26 -7.17
C VAL A 123 7.45 -13.10 -5.90
N GLY A 124 8.72 -13.36 -5.54
CA GLY A 124 9.09 -14.30 -4.48
C GLY A 124 8.81 -15.75 -4.83
N ASP A 125 9.11 -16.64 -3.88
CA ASP A 125 8.94 -18.09 -4.05
C ASP A 125 7.60 -18.61 -3.52
N ALA A 126 7.21 -19.79 -4.00
CA ALA A 126 5.97 -20.46 -3.65
C ALA A 126 6.01 -21.16 -2.26
N GLY A 127 4.86 -21.67 -1.82
CA GLY A 127 4.77 -22.43 -0.56
C GLY A 127 4.89 -21.51 0.65
N ALA A 128 5.70 -21.92 1.63
CA ALA A 128 5.91 -21.22 2.90
C ALA A 128 6.42 -19.76 2.75
N TYR A 129 6.99 -19.42 1.60
CA TYR A 129 7.47 -18.07 1.33
C TYR A 129 6.36 -17.10 0.92
N LEU A 130 5.16 -17.59 0.59
CA LEU A 130 3.97 -16.81 0.21
C LEU A 130 4.18 -15.75 -0.90
N GLY A 131 5.21 -15.91 -1.73
CA GLY A 131 5.64 -14.88 -2.69
C GLY A 131 6.17 -13.60 -2.04
N LEU A 132 6.53 -13.64 -0.76
CA LEU A 132 7.06 -12.51 0.01
C LEU A 132 8.57 -12.43 -0.03
N MET A 133 9.23 -13.58 -0.14
CA MET A 133 10.68 -13.69 -0.12
C MET A 133 11.18 -14.90 -0.93
N GLU A 134 12.49 -15.01 -1.08
CA GLU A 134 13.15 -16.19 -1.65
C GLU A 134 14.05 -16.88 -0.60
N PRO A 135 14.24 -18.21 -0.66
CA PRO A 135 15.15 -18.96 0.21
C PRO A 135 16.58 -18.42 0.21
N SER A 136 16.99 -17.80 -0.90
CA SER A 136 18.31 -17.19 -1.08
C SER A 136 18.52 -15.97 -0.17
N GLY A 137 17.45 -15.41 0.42
CA GLY A 137 17.45 -14.14 1.12
C GLY A 137 17.42 -12.91 0.19
N THR A 138 17.33 -13.12 -1.13
CA THR A 138 17.30 -12.04 -2.12
C THR A 138 15.87 -11.47 -2.21
N THR A 139 15.51 -10.61 -1.26
CA THR A 139 14.16 -10.06 -1.14
C THR A 139 14.20 -8.54 -1.03
N PRO A 140 13.25 -7.80 -1.63
CA PRO A 140 13.14 -6.36 -1.41
C PRO A 140 13.00 -6.02 0.07
N ILE A 141 13.83 -5.11 0.56
CA ILE A 141 13.79 -4.66 1.96
C ILE A 141 12.59 -3.75 2.18
N GLY A 142 11.87 -3.94 3.29
CA GLY A 142 10.77 -3.07 3.69
C GLY A 142 9.40 -3.48 3.16
N ILE A 143 9.21 -4.76 2.85
CA ILE A 143 7.88 -5.34 2.65
C ILE A 143 7.16 -5.41 3.99
N VAL A 144 5.90 -5.01 4.02
CA VAL A 144 4.99 -5.28 5.13
C VAL A 144 3.87 -6.16 4.61
N ALA A 145 3.60 -7.27 5.28
CA ALA A 145 2.57 -8.21 4.86
C ALA A 145 1.61 -8.55 5.99
N VAL A 146 0.33 -8.73 5.64
CA VAL A 146 -0.65 -9.41 6.49
C VAL A 146 -1.00 -10.71 5.80
N GLU A 147 -0.49 -11.82 6.32
CA GLU A 147 -0.65 -13.14 5.74
C GLU A 147 -1.92 -13.85 6.25
N PHE A 148 -2.43 -14.74 5.42
CA PHE A 148 -3.47 -15.71 5.71
C PHE A 148 -2.89 -17.08 5.34
N ASP A 149 -2.11 -17.63 6.27
CA ASP A 149 -1.41 -18.89 6.10
C ASP A 149 -2.39 -20.07 6.30
N THR A 150 -2.23 -21.08 5.46
CA THR A 150 -3.06 -22.29 5.41
C THR A 150 -2.24 -23.58 5.50
N LEU A 151 -0.96 -23.47 5.81
CA LEU A 151 -0.03 -24.56 6.04
C LEU A 151 0.68 -24.35 7.39
N MET A 152 1.34 -25.39 7.89
CA MET A 152 2.21 -25.27 9.06
C MET A 152 3.63 -25.57 8.60
N ASP A 153 4.44 -24.54 8.55
CA ASP A 153 5.85 -24.61 8.20
C ASP A 153 6.70 -24.32 9.45
N VAL A 154 7.20 -25.39 10.08
CA VAL A 154 7.97 -25.32 11.34
C VAL A 154 9.20 -24.42 11.21
N GLU A 155 9.77 -24.34 10.01
CA GLU A 155 10.94 -23.50 9.68
C GLU A 155 10.65 -22.01 9.82
N PHE A 156 9.37 -21.59 9.68
CA PHE A 156 8.90 -20.22 9.85
C PHE A 156 8.31 -19.93 11.23
N ASN A 157 8.28 -20.94 12.11
CA ASN A 157 7.71 -20.88 13.46
C ASN A 157 6.20 -20.66 13.49
N ASP A 158 5.49 -21.22 12.51
CA ASP A 158 4.03 -21.19 12.46
C ASP A 158 3.41 -21.75 13.73
N ILE A 159 2.39 -21.05 14.23
CA ILE A 159 1.72 -21.40 15.49
C ILE A 159 0.81 -22.64 15.34
N ASN A 160 0.31 -22.89 14.13
CA ASN A 160 -0.58 -24.00 13.77
C ASN A 160 -0.69 -24.07 12.23
N GLY A 161 -1.55 -24.95 11.71
CA GLY A 161 -1.77 -25.09 10.26
C GLY A 161 -2.71 -24.08 9.62
N ASN A 162 -3.14 -23.03 10.34
CA ASN A 162 -3.90 -21.93 9.77
C ASN A 162 -3.93 -20.70 10.68
N HIS A 163 -3.36 -19.59 10.23
CA HIS A 163 -3.29 -18.38 11.03
C HIS A 163 -3.27 -17.10 10.20
N VAL A 164 -3.34 -15.97 10.91
CA VAL A 164 -3.16 -14.64 10.34
C VAL A 164 -1.95 -14.02 11.04
N GLY A 165 -0.98 -13.59 10.24
CA GLY A 165 0.31 -13.07 10.68
C GLY A 165 0.57 -11.64 10.21
N LEU A 166 1.59 -11.01 10.79
CA LEU A 166 2.14 -9.73 10.36
C LEU A 166 3.63 -9.91 10.13
N ASP A 167 4.07 -9.72 8.89
CA ASP A 167 5.47 -9.90 8.49
C ASP A 167 6.10 -8.55 8.14
N LEU A 168 7.35 -8.34 8.58
CA LEU A 168 8.07 -7.05 8.55
C LEU A 168 9.52 -7.19 8.06
#